data_AF-A0A1F2TMC5-F1
#
_entry.id   AF-A0A1F2TMC5-F1
#
_cell.length_a   1.000
_cell.length_b   1.000
_cell.length_c   1.000
_cell.angle_alpha   90.00
_cell.angle_beta   90.00
_cell.angle_gamma   90.00
#
_symmetry.space_group_name_H-M   'P 1'
#
loop_
_entity.id
_entity.type
_entity.pdbx_description
1 polymer ?
#
loop_
_entity_poly.entity_id
_entity_poly.type
_entity_poly.pdbx_seq_one_letter_code
_entity_poly.pdbx_strand_id
1 'polypeptide(L)' 'MTKTTVYLPPELKRALTRVARQRRCSEAELLREAVSRLAGEAEAPAPKLPLFRSTGPSIAEDVDGALEGFGLR' A
#
# COMPACT_ATOMS: atom_id res chain seq x y z
N MET A 1 -0.46 19.26 -4.14
CA MET A 1 -1.77 18.63 -4.45
C MET A 1 -2.01 18.72 -5.95
N THR A 2 -2.47 17.63 -6.56
CA THR A 2 -2.80 17.58 -8.00
C THR A 2 -4.31 17.68 -8.17
N LYS A 3 -4.80 18.54 -9.07
CA LYS A 3 -6.22 18.63 -9.40
C LYS A 3 -6.58 17.47 -10.34
N THR A 4 -7.49 16.61 -9.90
CA THR A 4 -7.95 15.45 -10.65
C THR A 4 -9.45 15.55 -10.90
N THR A 5 -9.89 15.23 -12.12
CA THR A 5 -11.31 15.14 -12.49
C THR A 5 -11.66 13.68 -12.71
N VAL A 6 -12.72 13.19 -12.07
CA VAL A 6 -13.22 11.81 -12.19
C VAL A 6 -14.70 11.82 -12.52
N TYR A 7 -15.13 10.84 -13.31
CA TYR A 7 -16.56 10.61 -13.54
C TYR A 7 -17.14 9.82 -12.39
N LEU A 8 -18.30 10.27 -11.89
CA LEU A 8 -19.05 9.60 -10.84
C LEU A 8 -20.47 9.35 -11.34
N PRO A 9 -21.02 8.14 -11.13
CA PRO A 9 -22.44 7.93 -11.33
C PRO A 9 -23.28 8.94 -10.52
N PRO A 10 -24.43 9.41 -11.05
CA PRO A 10 -25.24 10.43 -10.39
C PRO A 10 -25.64 10.07 -8.95
N GLU A 11 -25.97 8.81 -8.71
CA GLU A 11 -26.31 8.26 -7.40
C GLU A 11 -25.15 8.37 -6.41
N LEU A 12 -23.92 8.13 -6.86
CA LEU A 12 -22.72 8.21 -6.03
C LEU A 12 -22.40 9.66 -5.68
N LYS A 13 -22.56 10.59 -6.65
CA LYS A 13 -22.43 12.02 -6.40
C LYS A 13 -23.42 12.51 -5.34
N ARG A 14 -24.70 12.09 -5.43
CA ARG A 14 -25.72 12.45 -4.43
C ARG A 14 -25.38 11.90 -3.04
N ALA A 15 -24.90 10.67 -2.96
CA ALA A 15 -24.47 10.07 -1.70
C ALA A 15 -23.29 10.85 -1.10
N LEU A 16 -22.29 11.21 -1.93
CA LEU A 16 -21.12 11.99 -1.52
C LEU A 16 -21.53 13.36 -0.94
N THR A 17 -22.39 14.10 -1.63
CA THR A 17 -22.90 15.40 -1.17
C THR A 17 -23.62 15.28 0.17
N ARG A 18 -24.47 14.25 0.33
CA ARG A 18 -25.21 14.00 1.57
C ARG A 18 -24.26 13.76 2.75
N VAL A 19 -23.25 12.90 2.58
CA VAL A 19 -22.29 12.57 3.64
C VAL A 19 -21.39 13.77 3.97
N ALA A 20 -20.91 14.49 2.96
CA ALA A 20 -20.11 15.70 3.15
C ALA A 20 -20.85 16.76 3.99
N ARG A 21 -22.15 16.97 3.71
CA ARG A 21 -23.01 17.86 4.52
C ARG A 21 -23.18 17.38 5.95
N GLN A 22 -23.41 16.09 6.15
CA GLN A 22 -23.56 15.50 7.50
C GLN A 22 -22.26 15.65 8.32
N ARG A 23 -21.10 15.47 7.69
CA ARG A 23 -19.78 15.59 8.33
C ARG A 23 -19.24 17.02 8.37
N ARG A 24 -19.93 17.99 7.76
CA ARG A 24 -19.50 19.40 7.64
C ARG A 24 -18.09 19.54 7.02
N CYS A 25 -17.78 18.73 6.02
CA CYS A 25 -16.52 18.79 5.27
C CYS A 25 -16.76 18.95 3.76
N SER A 26 -15.69 19.18 3.00
CA SER A 26 -15.80 19.23 1.53
C SER A 26 -15.89 17.83 0.93
N GLU A 27 -16.59 17.68 -0.20
CA GLU A 27 -16.62 16.40 -0.93
C GLU A 27 -15.23 15.92 -1.35
N ALA A 28 -14.35 16.86 -1.69
CA ALA A 28 -12.98 16.56 -2.05
C ALA A 28 -12.17 16.03 -0.85
N GLU A 29 -12.45 16.50 0.36
CA GLU A 29 -11.84 15.99 1.59
C GLU A 29 -12.32 14.58 1.89
N LEU A 30 -13.62 14.32 1.73
CA LEU A 30 -14.19 12.99 1.89
C LEU A 30 -13.62 11.98 0.86
N LEU A 31 -13.44 12.41 -0.40
CA LEU A 31 -12.78 11.59 -1.42
C LEU A 31 -11.30 11.32 -1.08
N ARG A 32 -10.58 12.33 -0.58
CA ARG A 32 -9.19 12.14 -0.13
C ARG A 32 -9.09 11.16 1.04
N GLU A 33 -9.99 11.25 2.03
CA GLU A 33 -10.06 10.33 3.17
C GLU A 33 -10.29 8.88 2.69
N ALA A 34 -11.29 8.69 1.82
CA ALA A 34 -11.64 7.37 1.29
C ALA A 34 -10.49 6.75 0.47
N VAL A 35 -9.87 7.54 -0.42
CA VAL A 35 -8.74 7.07 -1.23
C VAL A 35 -7.52 6.77 -0.35
N SER A 36 -7.21 7.62 0.64
CA SER A 36 -6.10 7.41 1.56
C SER A 36 -6.26 6.10 2.33
N ARG A 37 -7.47 5.83 2.84
CA ARG A 37 -7.78 4.59 3.54
C ARG A 37 -7.60 3.37 2.65
N LEU A 38 -8.18 3.39 1.44
CA LEU A 38 -8.08 2.27 0.50
C LEU A 38 -6.64 2.04 0.03
N ALA A 39 -5.88 3.13 -0.21
CA ALA A 39 -4.48 3.03 -0.62
C ALA A 39 -3.61 2.51 0.53
N GLY A 40 -3.82 2.95 1.77
CA GLY A 40 -3.10 2.45 2.94
C GLY A 40 -3.43 0.98 3.27
N GLU A 41 -4.66 0.53 3.03
CA GLU A 41 -5.03 -0.89 3.12
C GLU A 41 -4.37 -1.72 2.00
N ALA A 42 -4.14 -1.13 0.83
CA ALA A 42 -3.47 -1.77 -0.31
C ALA A 42 -1.94 -1.78 -0.19
N GLU A 43 -1.36 -0.90 0.62
CA GLU A 43 0.08 -0.85 0.86
C GLU A 43 0.47 -2.03 1.76
N ALA A 44 1.00 -3.09 1.14
CA ALA A 44 1.54 -4.22 1.89
C ALA A 44 2.54 -3.67 2.92
N PRO A 45 2.45 -4.09 4.21
CA PRO A 45 3.33 -3.56 5.23
C PRO A 45 4.78 -3.75 4.79
N ALA A 46 5.58 -2.69 4.91
CA ALA A 46 6.99 -2.76 4.59
C ALA A 46 7.61 -3.99 5.28
N PRO A 47 8.39 -4.83 4.56
CA PRO A 47 8.94 -6.04 5.14
C PRO A 47 9.79 -5.66 6.36
N LYS A 48 9.36 -6.13 7.53
CA LYS A 48 10.15 -5.99 8.76
C LYS A 48 11.27 -7.02 8.70
N LEU A 49 12.45 -6.57 8.28
CA LEU A 49 13.67 -7.36 8.35
C LEU A 49 14.32 -7.20 9.73
N PRO A 50 14.96 -8.25 10.28
CA PRO A 50 15.16 -9.59 9.72
C PRO A 50 13.95 -10.53 9.93
N LEU A 51 13.62 -11.36 8.92
CA LEU A 51 12.47 -12.30 8.98
C LEU A 51 12.67 -13.42 10.00
N PHE A 52 13.93 -13.79 10.26
CA PHE A 52 14.34 -14.74 11.29
C PHE A 52 15.77 -14.40 11.73
N ARG A 53 16.18 -14.89 12.90
CA ARG A 53 17.58 -14.81 13.34
C ARG A 53 18.31 -16.07 12.87
N SER A 54 19.27 -15.91 11.97
CA SER A 54 20.16 -17.00 11.60
C SER A 54 21.21 -17.23 12.69
N THR A 55 21.62 -18.47 12.89
CA THR A 55 22.79 -18.83 13.70
C THR A 55 23.91 -19.29 12.75
N GLY A 56 25.05 -18.61 12.79
CA GLY A 56 26.21 -18.90 11.93
C GLY A 56 26.59 -17.71 11.03
N PRO A 57 27.64 -17.86 10.22
CA PRO A 57 28.07 -16.85 9.24
C PRO A 57 26.92 -16.51 8.28
N SER A 58 26.89 -15.25 7.84
CA SER A 58 25.86 -14.83 6.90
C SER A 58 26.17 -15.42 5.53
N ILE A 59 25.17 -15.98 4.84
CA ILE A 59 25.32 -16.37 3.41
C ILE A 59 25.78 -15.17 2.57
N ALA A 60 25.43 -13.94 2.98
CA ALA A 60 25.90 -12.73 2.32
C ALA A 60 27.41 -12.49 2.41
N GLU A 61 28.13 -13.19 3.31
CA GLU A 61 29.59 -13.10 3.44
C GLU A 61 30.32 -13.98 2.41
N ASP A 62 29.69 -15.05 1.92
CA ASP A 62 30.21 -15.92 0.86
C ASP A 62 29.07 -16.56 0.06
N VAL A 63 28.53 -15.77 -0.87
CA VAL A 63 27.41 -16.21 -1.72
C VAL A 63 27.88 -17.26 -2.74
N ASP A 64 29.09 -17.10 -3.27
CA ASP A 64 29.61 -17.96 -4.34
C ASP A 64 29.87 -19.38 -3.81
N GLY A 65 30.50 -19.51 -2.64
CA GLY A 65 30.67 -20.80 -1.99
C GLY A 65 29.35 -21.44 -1.57
N ALA A 66 28.39 -20.64 -1.07
CA ALA A 66 27.08 -21.15 -0.67
C ALA A 66 26.23 -21.67 -1.85
N LEU A 67 26.51 -21.22 -3.08
CA LEU A 67 25.83 -21.66 -4.30
C LEU A 67 26.58 -22.76 -5.05
N GLU A 68 27.70 -23.27 -4.52
CA GLU A 68 28.45 -24.34 -5.16
C GLU A 68 27.57 -25.60 -5.33
N GLY A 69 27.51 -26.12 -6.56
CA GLY A 69 26.69 -27.28 -6.92
C GLY A 69 25.19 -27.00 -7.07
N PHE A 70 24.73 -25.76 -6.88
CA PHE A 70 23.34 -25.38 -7.14
C PHE A 70 23.00 -25.54 -8.63
N GLY A 71 21.97 -26.35 -8.93
CA GLY A 71 21.48 -26.56 -10.30
C GLY A 71 22.19 -27.66 -11.09
N LEU A 72 23.14 -28.40 -10.50
CA LEU A 72 23.67 -29.62 -11.10
C LEU A 72 22.66 -30.77 -10.92
N ARG A 73 22.38 -31.50 -12.01
CA ARG A 73 21.47 -32.65 -12.07
C ARG A 73 22.22 -33.96 -11.99
#